data_AF-A0A1X7TM07-F1
#
_entry.id   AF-A0A1X7TM07-F1
#
_cell.length_a   1.000
_cell.length_b   1.000
_cell.length_c   1.000
_cell.angle_alpha   90.00
_cell.angle_beta   90.00
_cell.angle_gamma   90.00
#
_symmetry.space_group_name_H-M   'P 1'
#
loop_
_entity.id
_entity.type
_entity.pdbx_description
1 polymer ?
#
loop_
_entity_poly.entity_id
_entity_poly.type
_entity_poly.pdbx_seq_one_letter_code
_entity_poly.pdbx_strand_id
1 'polypeptide(L)'
;MNWVGIIVEAEAHQLQEVSPGSNEFIDNDLYGTLHNLGHDKFGEIGYQTYMSNKNRWGVMGSTSVAVRDPVFWIWHRHIDDFRQSIVNKYKQHPLKESAPPHVKLTGVQILPQDENSTTPDGGIATYLTAPRLELHEVNAKLNHEPYKWVVKVEATVDENEIKNLKPFTVRIFIAPKRLMHEQRRYIEMDKFLCTLTTKSATFVRLDVESSVARKVPDPSEYQDPRCLCGWPQNMMIPNGTELGTDYVVFAILTNDIISEDDTVSMSFCGAKDSKYPDPRGMGYPFDKVWFRTSSEMREAIKGLDHVKLSEFKIYRETQLYQGRIVTVKGDISWENTIQYFFTQSDASYMMKEYKIDLTKKEDVIRYRMFIFGVENGTIPVDGNTKEKKSKWSDDKIAKFEAWIDADFP
;
A
#
# COMPACT_ATOMS: atom_id res chain seq x y z
N MET A 1 -1.31 13.39 26.82
CA MET A 1 0.07 13.15 26.37
C MET A 1 0.20 11.70 25.91
N ASN A 2 0.86 11.47 24.79
CA ASN A 2 1.04 10.16 24.16
C ASN A 2 2.38 9.51 24.59
N TRP A 3 2.58 9.29 25.89
CA TRP A 3 3.87 8.76 26.39
C TRP A 3 4.23 7.38 25.80
N VAL A 4 3.22 6.60 25.44
CA VAL A 4 3.39 5.31 24.76
C VAL A 4 3.98 5.51 23.37
N GLY A 5 3.45 6.46 22.59
CA GLY A 5 3.99 6.80 21.28
C GLY A 5 5.48 7.11 21.33
N ILE A 6 5.88 7.91 22.31
CA ILE A 6 7.25 8.40 22.43
C ILE A 6 8.23 7.32 22.90
N ILE A 7 7.87 6.54 23.92
CA ILE A 7 8.78 5.54 24.51
C ILE A 7 8.84 4.26 23.66
N VAL A 8 7.70 3.87 23.09
CA VAL A 8 7.50 2.55 22.49
C VAL A 8 7.49 2.62 20.97
N GLU A 9 6.91 3.66 20.37
CA GLU A 9 6.54 3.72 18.95
C GLU A 9 7.30 4.82 18.20
N ALA A 10 8.64 4.83 18.29
CA ALA A 10 9.55 5.63 17.46
C ALA A 10 9.11 7.08 17.12
N GLU A 11 8.32 7.72 17.99
CA GLU A 11 7.57 8.92 17.60
C GLU A 11 8.54 10.07 17.36
N ALA A 12 8.40 10.72 16.20
CA ALA A 12 9.28 11.82 15.86
C ALA A 12 9.18 12.92 16.92
N HIS A 13 10.32 13.45 17.38
CA HIS A 13 10.37 14.46 18.44
C HIS A 13 9.47 15.68 18.18
N GLN A 14 9.28 16.02 16.90
CA GLN A 14 8.45 17.16 16.46
C GLN A 14 6.94 16.93 16.66
N LEU A 15 6.52 15.68 16.82
CA LEU A 15 5.12 15.29 17.04
C LEU A 15 4.77 15.13 18.52
N GLN A 16 5.75 15.32 19.42
CA GLN A 16 5.55 15.19 20.86
C GLN A 16 4.69 16.34 21.38
N GLU A 17 3.39 16.09 21.54
CA GLU A 17 2.48 17.03 22.20
C GLU A 17 2.65 16.99 23.72
N VAL A 18 3.45 17.92 24.24
CA VAL A 18 3.42 18.33 25.66
C VAL A 18 2.44 19.47 25.85
N SER A 19 1.69 19.46 26.95
CA SER A 19 0.74 20.53 27.26
C SER A 19 1.50 21.87 27.36
N PRO A 20 0.98 22.97 26.79
CA PRO A 20 1.65 24.27 26.86
C PRO A 20 1.93 24.66 28.33
N GLY A 21 3.21 24.85 28.67
CA GLY A 21 3.63 25.19 30.04
C GLY A 21 3.76 24.02 31.01
N SER A 22 3.61 22.76 30.58
CA SER A 22 3.92 21.61 31.43
C SER A 22 5.43 21.40 31.52
N ASN A 23 5.95 21.29 32.75
CA ASN A 23 7.32 20.79 33.02
C ASN A 23 7.39 19.26 32.99
N GLU A 24 6.42 18.59 32.37
CA GLU A 24 6.39 17.14 32.24
C GLU A 24 7.24 16.74 31.04
N PHE A 25 8.37 16.10 31.31
CA PHE A 25 9.26 15.51 30.31
C PHE A 25 9.33 14.01 30.54
N ILE A 26 9.55 13.24 29.47
CA ILE A 26 9.90 11.82 29.61
C ILE A 26 11.30 11.74 30.17
N ASP A 27 11.45 10.94 31.21
CA ASP A 27 12.77 10.52 31.67
C ASP A 27 13.40 9.58 30.64
N ASN A 28 14.12 10.17 29.69
CA ASN A 28 14.80 9.43 28.62
C ASN A 28 15.93 8.54 29.18
N ASP A 29 16.51 8.89 30.33
CA ASP A 29 17.53 8.06 30.99
C ASP A 29 16.91 6.79 31.58
N LEU A 30 15.68 6.90 32.11
CA LEU A 30 14.91 5.76 32.62
C LEU A 30 14.31 4.90 31.51
N TYR A 31 13.68 5.52 30.50
CA TYR A 31 12.83 4.80 29.52
C TYR A 31 13.50 4.55 28.16
N GLY A 32 14.51 5.33 27.78
CA GLY A 32 15.23 5.19 26.51
C GLY A 32 14.33 5.29 25.27
N THR A 33 14.71 4.55 24.21
CA THR A 33 13.96 4.45 22.95
C THR A 33 13.87 2.98 22.51
N LEU A 34 12.85 2.26 23.02
CA LEU A 34 12.79 0.81 22.88
C LEU A 34 12.84 0.37 21.40
N HIS A 35 11.95 0.90 20.57
CA HIS A 35 11.87 0.58 19.14
C HIS A 35 13.20 0.76 18.41
N ASN A 36 13.82 1.94 18.55
CA ASN A 36 15.04 2.29 17.81
C ASN A 36 16.23 1.47 18.29
N LEU A 37 16.35 1.26 19.61
CA LEU A 37 17.38 0.38 20.17
C LEU A 37 17.26 -1.05 19.63
N GLY A 38 16.05 -1.56 19.42
CA GLY A 38 15.86 -2.88 18.80
C GLY A 38 16.36 -2.93 17.37
N HIS A 39 16.03 -1.92 16.55
CA HIS A 39 16.56 -1.78 15.19
C HIS A 39 18.10 -1.76 15.18
N ASP A 40 18.70 -0.98 16.08
CA ASP A 40 20.15 -0.88 16.20
C ASP A 40 20.76 -2.24 16.56
N LYS A 41 20.21 -2.92 17.58
CA LYS A 41 20.74 -4.22 18.03
C LYS A 41 20.62 -5.29 16.97
N PHE A 42 19.48 -5.40 16.28
CA PHE A 42 19.35 -6.36 15.17
C PHE A 42 20.27 -6.02 13.99
N GLY A 43 20.47 -4.73 13.70
CA GLY A 43 21.44 -4.28 12.70
C GLY A 43 22.89 -4.63 13.07
N GLU A 44 23.23 -4.61 14.35
CA GLU A 44 24.57 -4.92 14.88
C GLU A 44 24.87 -6.42 14.99
N ILE A 45 23.89 -7.33 15.07
CA ILE A 45 24.16 -8.76 15.31
C ILE A 45 25.07 -9.38 14.24
N GLY A 46 24.95 -8.95 12.97
CA GLY A 46 25.82 -9.41 11.87
C GLY A 46 27.31 -9.04 12.05
N TYR A 47 27.61 -8.08 12.92
CA TYR A 47 28.96 -7.56 13.21
C TYR A 47 29.92 -8.64 13.72
N GLN A 48 29.42 -9.63 14.48
CA GLN A 48 30.27 -10.68 15.06
C GLN A 48 30.97 -11.54 13.99
N THR A 49 30.51 -11.49 12.73
CA THR A 49 31.01 -12.35 11.65
C THR A 49 32.06 -11.67 10.75
N TYR A 50 32.12 -10.32 10.72
CA TYR A 50 33.01 -9.58 9.81
C TYR A 50 33.72 -8.44 10.53
N MET A 51 34.97 -8.67 10.98
CA MET A 51 35.87 -7.67 11.58
C MET A 51 36.36 -6.57 10.59
N SER A 52 35.67 -6.34 9.47
CA SER A 52 36.09 -5.33 8.50
C SER A 52 35.42 -3.99 8.82
N ASN A 53 36.22 -2.91 8.84
CA ASN A 53 35.76 -1.55 9.13
C ASN A 53 34.80 -0.94 8.09
N LYS A 54 34.34 -1.70 7.07
CA LYS A 54 33.70 -1.14 5.87
C LYS A 54 32.19 -1.34 5.75
N ASN A 55 31.53 -2.22 6.52
CA ASN A 55 30.06 -2.36 6.52
C ASN A 55 29.57 -2.76 7.93
N ARG A 56 28.99 -1.81 8.67
CA ARG A 56 28.74 -1.96 10.11
C ARG A 56 27.31 -2.34 10.51
N TRP A 57 26.35 -2.27 9.59
CA TRP A 57 24.93 -2.45 9.93
C TRP A 57 24.24 -3.34 8.91
N GLY A 58 23.51 -4.34 9.40
CA GLY A 58 22.55 -5.10 8.61
C GLY A 58 21.37 -4.23 8.16
N VAL A 59 20.48 -4.79 7.34
CA VAL A 59 19.35 -4.05 6.75
C VAL A 59 18.40 -3.43 7.78
N MET A 60 18.36 -3.98 9.01
CA MET A 60 17.57 -3.43 10.13
C MET A 60 17.99 -2.01 10.55
N GLY A 61 19.22 -1.59 10.26
CA GLY A 61 19.72 -0.23 10.55
C GLY A 61 19.25 0.84 9.56
N SER A 62 18.42 0.49 8.56
CA SER A 62 17.95 1.44 7.54
C SER A 62 16.46 1.29 7.25
N THR A 63 15.71 2.38 7.42
CA THR A 63 14.24 2.41 7.26
C THR A 63 13.78 2.04 5.84
N SER A 64 14.60 2.27 4.81
CA SER A 64 14.26 1.95 3.42
C SER A 64 14.33 0.46 3.09
N VAL A 65 14.99 -0.34 3.94
CA VAL A 65 15.24 -1.77 3.68
C VAL A 65 14.97 -2.70 4.86
N ALA A 66 14.70 -2.18 6.07
CA ALA A 66 14.49 -2.99 7.27
C ALA A 66 13.37 -4.03 7.11
N VAL A 67 12.25 -3.66 6.45
CA VAL A 67 11.09 -4.55 6.18
C VAL A 67 11.45 -5.82 5.38
N ARG A 68 12.63 -5.87 4.75
CA ARG A 68 13.13 -7.03 4.00
C ARG A 68 13.64 -8.14 4.91
N ASP A 69 13.96 -7.84 6.15
CA ASP A 69 14.41 -8.83 7.14
C ASP A 69 13.19 -9.43 7.87
N PRO A 70 13.03 -10.77 7.93
CA PRO A 70 11.99 -11.40 8.73
C PRO A 70 11.96 -10.93 10.20
N VAL A 71 13.11 -10.55 10.78
CA VAL A 71 13.18 -10.08 12.17
C VAL A 71 12.46 -8.76 12.38
N PHE A 72 12.30 -7.93 11.33
CA PHE A 72 11.53 -6.69 11.38
C PHE A 72 10.12 -6.96 11.90
N TRP A 73 9.45 -7.95 11.33
CA TRP A 73 8.06 -8.29 11.65
C TRP A 73 7.92 -8.88 13.05
N ILE A 74 8.92 -9.65 13.50
CA ILE A 74 8.96 -10.20 14.87
C ILE A 74 9.16 -9.07 15.89
N TRP A 75 10.08 -8.15 15.61
CA TRP A 75 10.35 -7.00 16.46
C TRP A 75 9.16 -6.06 16.54
N HIS A 76 8.57 -5.70 15.40
CA HIS A 76 7.37 -4.85 15.36
C HIS A 76 6.17 -5.52 16.01
N ARG A 77 6.07 -6.85 15.98
CA ARG A 77 5.05 -7.57 16.76
C ARG A 77 5.25 -7.40 18.27
N HIS A 78 6.49 -7.42 18.75
CA HIS A 78 6.78 -7.18 20.17
C HIS A 78 6.39 -5.77 20.60
N ILE A 79 6.71 -4.76 19.78
CA ILE A 79 6.30 -3.36 19.99
C ILE A 79 4.78 -3.22 20.02
N ASP A 80 4.08 -3.81 19.04
CA ASP A 80 2.61 -3.82 18.96
C ASP A 80 1.96 -4.52 20.18
N ASP A 81 2.54 -5.63 20.67
CA ASP A 81 2.07 -6.30 21.88
C ASP A 81 2.24 -5.45 23.15
N PHE A 82 3.31 -4.65 23.25
CA PHE A 82 3.47 -3.69 24.35
C PHE A 82 2.38 -2.63 24.30
N ARG A 83 2.15 -2.00 23.14
CA ARG A 83 1.05 -1.04 22.95
C ARG A 83 -0.30 -1.66 23.30
N GLN A 84 -0.53 -2.89 22.88
CA GLN A 84 -1.78 -3.59 23.18
C GLN A 84 -1.99 -3.78 24.69
N SER A 85 -0.94 -4.05 25.47
CA SER A 85 -1.04 -4.19 26.93
C SER A 85 -1.62 -2.93 27.61
N ILE A 86 -1.41 -1.76 26.99
CA ILE A 86 -1.91 -0.47 27.45
C ILE A 86 -3.31 -0.21 26.90
N VAL A 87 -3.50 -0.44 25.59
CA VAL A 87 -4.81 -0.34 24.91
C VAL A 87 -5.87 -1.17 25.64
N ASN A 88 -5.50 -2.36 26.13
CA ASN A 88 -6.36 -3.27 26.88
C ASN A 88 -6.95 -2.64 28.15
N LYS A 89 -6.37 -1.57 28.69
CA LYS A 89 -6.86 -0.87 29.89
C LYS A 89 -7.97 0.13 29.59
N TYR A 90 -8.09 0.59 28.35
CA TYR A 90 -9.13 1.56 27.97
C TYR A 90 -10.51 0.90 27.82
N LYS A 91 -11.55 1.72 28.00
CA LYS A 91 -12.93 1.32 27.75
C LYS A 91 -13.13 1.07 26.25
N GLN A 92 -13.98 0.11 25.96
CA GLN A 92 -14.42 -0.21 24.62
C GLN A 92 -15.15 0.99 24.00
N HIS A 93 -15.13 1.08 22.67
CA HIS A 93 -15.88 2.12 21.98
C HIS A 93 -17.40 1.89 22.09
N PRO A 94 -18.19 2.94 22.34
CA PRO A 94 -19.65 2.82 22.36
C PRO A 94 -20.20 2.82 20.93
N LEU A 95 -20.13 1.68 20.24
CA LEU A 95 -20.49 1.61 18.81
C LEU A 95 -21.93 2.03 18.49
N LYS A 96 -22.87 1.81 19.41
CA LYS A 96 -24.25 2.29 19.21
C LYS A 96 -24.33 3.81 19.05
N GLU A 97 -23.44 4.55 19.71
CA GLU A 97 -23.39 6.02 19.67
C GLU A 97 -22.66 6.55 18.43
N SER A 98 -21.86 5.71 17.75
CA SER A 98 -21.25 6.09 16.47
C SER A 98 -22.21 5.97 15.29
N ALA A 99 -23.36 5.30 15.46
CA ALA A 99 -24.30 5.11 14.37
C ALA A 99 -24.77 6.47 13.79
N PRO A 100 -24.77 6.65 12.45
CA PRO A 100 -25.52 7.73 11.84
C PRO A 100 -27.01 7.58 12.16
N PRO A 101 -27.68 8.62 12.71
CA PRO A 101 -29.10 8.55 13.00
C PRO A 101 -29.90 8.24 11.74
N HIS A 102 -30.85 7.30 11.85
CA HIS A 102 -31.79 6.93 10.80
C HIS A 102 -31.19 6.38 9.51
N VAL A 103 -29.94 5.92 9.51
CA VAL A 103 -29.30 5.26 8.37
C VAL A 103 -28.89 3.84 8.77
N LYS A 104 -29.31 2.86 7.96
CA LYS A 104 -28.91 1.46 8.12
C LYS A 104 -27.96 1.05 7.01
N LEU A 105 -26.97 0.25 7.36
CA LEU A 105 -26.15 -0.48 6.40
C LEU A 105 -26.86 -1.79 6.08
N THR A 106 -27.34 -1.96 4.85
CA THR A 106 -28.12 -3.14 4.45
C THR A 106 -27.27 -4.19 3.76
N GLY A 107 -26.14 -3.82 3.17
CA GLY A 107 -25.19 -4.75 2.58
C GLY A 107 -23.82 -4.14 2.30
N VAL A 108 -22.79 -4.99 2.29
CA VAL A 108 -21.45 -4.66 1.84
C VAL A 108 -20.91 -5.85 1.05
N GLN A 109 -20.34 -5.59 -0.12
CA GLN A 109 -19.72 -6.61 -0.96
C GLN A 109 -18.45 -6.05 -1.60
N ILE A 110 -17.49 -6.94 -1.83
CA ILE A 110 -16.37 -6.72 -2.75
C ILE A 110 -16.65 -7.54 -4.00
N LEU A 111 -16.49 -6.95 -5.17
CA LEU A 111 -16.72 -7.60 -6.46
C LEU A 111 -15.60 -7.22 -7.42
N PRO A 112 -15.24 -8.08 -8.39
CA PRO A 112 -14.47 -7.67 -9.54
C PRO A 112 -15.12 -6.47 -10.25
N GLN A 113 -14.29 -5.58 -10.81
CA GLN A 113 -14.81 -4.51 -11.65
C GLN A 113 -15.29 -5.05 -13.00
N ASP A 114 -14.55 -5.99 -13.58
CA ASP A 114 -14.95 -6.69 -14.81
C ASP A 114 -16.11 -7.65 -14.52
N GLU A 115 -17.25 -7.38 -15.14
CA GLU A 115 -18.46 -8.21 -15.02
C GLU A 115 -18.28 -9.60 -15.64
N ASN A 116 -17.26 -9.78 -16.49
CA ASN A 116 -16.89 -11.07 -17.09
C ASN A 116 -15.74 -11.76 -16.36
N SER A 117 -15.34 -11.28 -15.17
CA SER A 117 -14.28 -11.91 -14.38
C SER A 117 -14.58 -13.41 -14.20
N THR A 118 -13.56 -14.22 -14.44
CA THR A 118 -13.65 -15.68 -14.32
C THR A 118 -13.30 -16.17 -12.91
N THR A 119 -13.01 -15.25 -11.99
CA THR A 119 -12.67 -15.59 -10.61
C THR A 119 -13.85 -16.31 -9.93
N PRO A 120 -13.64 -17.52 -9.36
CA PRO A 120 -14.73 -18.32 -8.84
C PRO A 120 -15.50 -17.63 -7.70
N ASP A 121 -16.79 -17.92 -7.61
CA ASP A 121 -17.69 -17.45 -6.55
C ASP A 121 -17.77 -15.92 -6.39
N GLY A 122 -17.37 -15.14 -7.42
CA GLY A 122 -17.29 -13.68 -7.33
C GLY A 122 -16.21 -13.19 -6.35
N GLY A 123 -15.19 -14.01 -6.10
CA GLY A 123 -14.01 -13.62 -5.32
C GLY A 123 -13.10 -12.65 -6.07
N ILE A 124 -11.94 -12.34 -5.49
CA ILE A 124 -10.91 -11.48 -6.09
C ILE A 124 -9.64 -12.28 -6.34
N ALA A 125 -9.10 -12.21 -7.55
CA ALA A 125 -7.85 -12.83 -7.95
C ALA A 125 -6.65 -11.92 -7.68
N THR A 126 -5.58 -12.53 -7.24
CA THR A 126 -4.24 -11.95 -7.16
C THR A 126 -3.29 -12.71 -8.07
N TYR A 127 -2.29 -12.04 -8.60
CA TYR A 127 -1.35 -12.60 -9.55
C TYR A 127 0.01 -11.91 -9.43
N LEU A 128 1.04 -12.53 -9.98
CA LEU A 128 2.34 -11.90 -10.13
C LEU A 128 2.42 -11.21 -11.49
N THR A 129 2.75 -9.93 -11.50
CA THR A 129 3.03 -9.20 -12.74
C THR A 129 4.49 -9.37 -13.15
N ALA A 130 4.74 -9.22 -14.45
CA ALA A 130 6.08 -8.94 -14.96
C ALA A 130 6.75 -7.82 -14.13
N PRO A 131 8.06 -7.90 -13.86
CA PRO A 131 8.80 -6.76 -13.36
C PRO A 131 8.59 -5.56 -14.29
N ARG A 132 8.26 -4.38 -13.74
CA ARG A 132 8.21 -3.14 -14.50
C ARG A 132 9.61 -2.63 -14.77
N LEU A 133 10.09 -3.02 -15.94
CA LEU A 133 11.42 -2.75 -16.47
C LEU A 133 11.71 -1.24 -16.48
N GLU A 134 10.75 -0.41 -16.89
CA GLU A 134 10.85 1.06 -16.88
C GLU A 134 10.99 1.69 -15.48
N LEU A 135 10.70 0.92 -14.42
CA LEU A 135 10.88 1.30 -13.02
C LEU A 135 12.08 0.61 -12.35
N HIS A 136 12.95 -0.02 -13.14
CA HIS A 136 14.10 -0.81 -12.66
C HIS A 136 13.73 -1.97 -11.73
N GLU A 137 12.54 -2.53 -11.91
CA GLU A 137 12.15 -3.71 -11.17
C GLU A 137 12.82 -4.96 -11.77
N VAL A 138 13.42 -5.77 -10.91
CA VAL A 138 14.07 -7.04 -11.30
C VAL A 138 13.26 -8.27 -10.95
N ASN A 139 12.24 -8.12 -10.08
CA ASN A 139 11.42 -9.21 -9.58
C ASN A 139 9.95 -8.93 -9.88
N ALA A 140 9.23 -10.00 -10.19
CA ALA A 140 7.78 -9.97 -10.29
C ALA A 140 7.16 -9.41 -9.00
N LYS A 141 6.07 -8.66 -9.14
CA LYS A 141 5.37 -8.02 -8.03
C LYS A 141 3.99 -8.62 -7.89
N LEU A 142 3.51 -8.72 -6.65
CA LEU A 142 2.10 -9.02 -6.41
C LEU A 142 1.24 -7.93 -7.04
N ASN A 143 0.13 -8.32 -7.64
CA ASN A 143 -0.94 -7.44 -8.07
C ASN A 143 -2.28 -8.17 -7.90
N HIS A 144 -3.37 -7.47 -8.18
CA HIS A 144 -4.72 -8.02 -8.09
C HIS A 144 -5.59 -7.56 -9.27
N GLU A 145 -6.67 -8.28 -9.53
CA GLU A 145 -7.69 -7.78 -10.44
C GLU A 145 -8.35 -6.52 -9.82
N PRO A 146 -8.70 -5.50 -10.63
CA PRO A 146 -9.41 -4.34 -10.11
C PRO A 146 -10.73 -4.76 -9.46
N TYR A 147 -10.98 -4.28 -8.25
CA TYR A 147 -12.19 -4.59 -7.48
C TYR A 147 -12.97 -3.32 -7.12
N LYS A 148 -14.23 -3.49 -6.75
CA LYS A 148 -15.10 -2.41 -6.26
C LYS A 148 -15.83 -2.84 -5.00
N TRP A 149 -15.97 -1.90 -4.07
CA TRP A 149 -16.88 -2.01 -2.94
C TRP A 149 -18.29 -1.64 -3.40
N VAL A 150 -19.27 -2.45 -3.01
CA VAL A 150 -20.70 -2.18 -3.20
C VAL A 150 -21.33 -2.08 -1.82
N VAL A 151 -21.67 -0.86 -1.41
CA VAL A 151 -22.19 -0.53 -0.09
C VAL A 151 -23.64 -0.09 -0.22
N LYS A 152 -24.57 -0.89 0.33
CA LYS A 152 -26.00 -0.63 0.27
C LYS A 152 -26.47 -0.04 1.59
N VAL A 153 -27.16 1.10 1.53
CA VAL A 153 -27.70 1.78 2.70
C VAL A 153 -29.18 2.11 2.51
N GLU A 154 -29.88 2.28 3.62
CA GLU A 154 -31.30 2.63 3.66
C GLU A 154 -31.59 3.64 4.78
N ALA A 155 -32.37 4.67 4.47
CA ALA A 155 -32.91 5.62 5.43
C ALA A 155 -34.13 5.02 6.14
N THR A 156 -34.24 5.19 7.45
CA THR A 156 -35.40 4.72 8.22
C THR A 156 -36.51 5.77 8.38
N VAL A 157 -36.25 7.00 7.95
CA VAL A 157 -37.21 8.12 7.98
C VAL A 157 -38.01 8.22 6.68
N ASP A 158 -39.08 8.99 6.68
CA ASP A 158 -39.90 9.24 5.48
C ASP A 158 -39.13 10.02 4.42
N GLU A 159 -39.54 9.92 3.15
CA GLU A 159 -38.82 10.52 2.01
C GLU A 159 -38.59 12.03 2.17
N ASN A 160 -39.53 12.73 2.79
CA ASN A 160 -39.47 14.18 3.02
C ASN A 160 -38.38 14.60 4.03
N GLU A 161 -37.92 13.68 4.87
CA GLU A 161 -36.92 13.92 5.92
C GLU A 161 -35.50 13.56 5.47
N ILE A 162 -35.33 12.87 4.33
CA ILE A 162 -34.03 12.41 3.83
C ILE A 162 -33.06 13.58 3.61
N LYS A 163 -33.57 14.71 3.12
CA LYS A 163 -32.79 15.95 2.95
C LYS A 163 -32.17 16.50 4.24
N ASN A 164 -32.66 16.09 5.41
CA ASN A 164 -32.16 16.50 6.72
C ASN A 164 -31.10 15.52 7.27
N LEU A 165 -30.87 14.38 6.61
CA LEU A 165 -29.85 13.43 7.02
C LEU A 165 -28.47 14.06 6.85
N LYS A 166 -27.61 13.83 7.84
CA LYS A 166 -26.22 14.29 7.79
C LYS A 166 -25.37 13.31 6.99
N PRO A 167 -24.26 13.78 6.39
CA PRO A 167 -23.23 12.90 5.87
C PRO A 167 -22.72 11.93 6.94
N PHE A 168 -22.24 10.78 6.50
CA PHE A 168 -21.67 9.74 7.36
C PHE A 168 -20.46 9.12 6.69
N THR A 169 -19.55 8.56 7.49
CA THR A 169 -18.36 7.88 6.98
C THR A 169 -18.58 6.38 6.90
N VAL A 170 -18.25 5.79 5.76
CA VAL A 170 -18.13 4.34 5.56
C VAL A 170 -16.71 3.93 5.89
N ARG A 171 -16.52 2.88 6.68
CA ARG A 171 -15.20 2.33 7.03
C ARG A 171 -15.19 0.84 6.73
N ILE A 172 -14.22 0.38 5.96
CA ILE A 172 -14.16 -1.00 5.46
C ILE A 172 -12.85 -1.65 5.90
N PHE A 173 -12.97 -2.84 6.47
CA PHE A 173 -11.88 -3.68 6.92
C PHE A 173 -12.07 -5.11 6.40
N ILE A 174 -10.98 -5.87 6.29
CA ILE A 174 -11.05 -7.30 6.04
C ILE A 174 -10.20 -8.09 7.04
N ALA A 175 -10.58 -9.33 7.30
CA ALA A 175 -9.78 -10.28 8.07
C ALA A 175 -9.92 -11.69 7.49
N PRO A 176 -8.93 -12.58 7.65
CA PRO A 176 -9.11 -13.99 7.35
C PRO A 176 -10.27 -14.55 8.19
N LYS A 177 -11.21 -15.28 7.57
CA LYS A 177 -12.43 -15.77 8.26
C LYS A 177 -12.11 -16.58 9.51
N ARG A 178 -11.07 -17.42 9.46
CA ARG A 178 -10.59 -18.21 10.60
C ARG A 178 -10.12 -17.37 11.81
N LEU A 179 -9.78 -16.11 11.57
CA LEU A 179 -9.30 -15.16 12.59
C LEU A 179 -10.31 -14.04 12.88
N MET A 180 -11.56 -14.16 12.45
CA MET A 180 -12.56 -13.09 12.61
C MET A 180 -12.87 -12.73 14.08
N HIS A 181 -12.52 -13.60 15.02
CA HIS A 181 -12.65 -13.33 16.46
C HIS A 181 -11.47 -12.49 17.01
N GLU A 182 -10.36 -12.39 16.28
CA GLU A 182 -9.20 -11.60 16.63
C GLU A 182 -9.30 -10.21 15.98
N GLN A 183 -9.80 -9.22 16.73
CA GLN A 183 -9.91 -7.82 16.27
C GLN A 183 -8.63 -7.26 15.64
N ARG A 184 -7.47 -7.65 16.17
CA ARG A 184 -6.13 -7.22 15.69
C ARG A 184 -5.76 -7.75 14.31
N ARG A 185 -6.61 -8.59 13.69
CA ARG A 185 -6.40 -9.17 12.36
C ARG A 185 -7.17 -8.44 11.27
N TYR A 186 -8.00 -7.47 11.64
CA TYR A 186 -8.69 -6.62 10.70
C TYR A 186 -7.72 -5.57 10.15
N ILE A 187 -7.50 -5.60 8.84
CA ILE A 187 -6.73 -4.60 8.12
C ILE A 187 -7.68 -3.59 7.49
N GLU A 188 -7.35 -2.31 7.60
CA GLU A 188 -8.10 -1.22 6.99
C GLU A 188 -7.95 -1.28 5.47
N MET A 189 -9.08 -1.23 4.76
CA MET A 189 -9.12 -1.23 3.30
C MET A 189 -9.50 0.13 2.73
N ASP A 190 -10.41 0.83 3.42
CA ASP A 190 -10.90 2.13 2.96
C ASP A 190 -11.67 2.87 4.05
N LYS A 191 -11.71 4.20 3.94
CA LYS A 191 -12.70 5.05 4.60
C LYS A 191 -13.09 6.21 3.69
N PHE A 192 -14.39 6.51 3.65
CA PHE A 192 -14.91 7.56 2.79
C PHE A 192 -16.24 8.13 3.25
N LEU A 193 -16.52 9.38 2.88
CA LEU A 193 -17.71 10.12 3.20
C LEU A 193 -18.83 9.81 2.20
N CYS A 194 -20.05 9.65 2.71
CA CYS A 194 -21.24 9.43 1.91
C CYS A 194 -22.37 10.36 2.37
N THR A 195 -23.23 10.75 1.43
CA THR A 195 -24.47 11.46 1.71
C THR A 195 -25.63 10.71 1.07
N LEU A 196 -26.68 10.46 1.85
CA LEU A 196 -27.86 9.75 1.38
C LEU A 196 -28.92 10.75 0.91
N THR A 197 -29.30 10.67 -0.36
CA THR A 197 -30.27 11.58 -1.01
C THR A 197 -31.60 10.91 -1.36
N THR A 198 -31.66 9.59 -1.24
CA THR A 198 -32.83 8.74 -1.56
C THR A 198 -33.11 7.75 -0.43
N LYS A 199 -34.29 7.12 -0.43
CA LYS A 199 -34.70 6.16 0.61
C LYS A 199 -33.73 4.99 0.74
N SER A 200 -33.22 4.52 -0.39
CA SER A 200 -32.17 3.50 -0.47
C SER A 200 -31.15 3.93 -1.52
N ALA A 201 -29.87 3.64 -1.27
CA ALA A 201 -28.78 3.93 -2.19
C ALA A 201 -27.76 2.80 -2.19
N THR A 202 -27.07 2.64 -3.31
CA THR A 202 -25.90 1.77 -3.46
C THR A 202 -24.72 2.65 -3.83
N PHE A 203 -23.75 2.75 -2.94
CA PHE A 203 -22.47 3.40 -3.22
C PHE A 203 -21.51 2.37 -3.80
N VAL A 204 -20.94 2.72 -4.95
CA VAL A 204 -19.87 1.94 -5.58
C VAL A 204 -18.58 2.72 -5.39
N ARG A 205 -17.54 2.05 -4.89
CA ARG A 205 -16.22 2.65 -4.71
C ARG A 205 -15.14 1.73 -5.25
N LEU A 206 -14.33 2.23 -6.16
CA LEU A 206 -13.26 1.50 -6.83
C LEU A 206 -12.05 1.36 -5.92
N ASP A 207 -11.27 0.31 -6.14
CA ASP A 207 -10.01 0.05 -5.43
C ASP A 207 -9.03 1.23 -5.48
N VAL A 208 -8.94 1.91 -6.62
CA VAL A 208 -8.05 3.07 -6.84
C VAL A 208 -8.47 4.32 -6.05
N GLU A 209 -9.73 4.37 -5.61
CA GLU A 209 -10.25 5.48 -4.78
C GLU A 209 -9.87 5.32 -3.31
N SER A 210 -9.33 4.16 -2.91
CA SER A 210 -9.00 3.84 -1.51
C SER A 210 -8.24 4.96 -0.78
N SER A 211 -8.65 5.25 0.45
CA SER A 211 -7.95 6.16 1.35
C SER A 211 -6.61 5.61 1.87
N VAL A 212 -6.39 4.29 1.74
CA VAL A 212 -5.20 3.57 2.22
C VAL A 212 -4.14 3.51 1.13
N ALA A 213 -4.55 3.32 -0.11
CA ALA A 213 -3.64 3.24 -1.23
C ALA A 213 -2.88 4.55 -1.45
N ARG A 214 -1.62 4.42 -1.89
CA ARG A 214 -0.82 5.51 -2.39
C ARG A 214 -1.47 6.09 -3.64
N LYS A 215 -1.70 7.39 -3.62
CA LYS A 215 -2.14 8.15 -4.79
C LYS A 215 -0.93 8.32 -5.70
N VAL A 216 -1.08 8.00 -6.98
CA VAL A 216 0.00 8.23 -7.97
C VAL A 216 -0.12 9.69 -8.40
N PRO A 217 0.77 10.59 -7.96
CA PRO A 217 0.70 11.98 -8.38
C PRO A 217 0.98 12.08 -9.88
N ASP A 218 0.40 13.09 -10.53
CA ASP A 218 0.83 13.49 -11.86
C ASP A 218 2.36 13.77 -11.81
N PRO A 219 3.18 13.19 -12.71
CA PRO A 219 4.62 13.44 -12.72
C PRO A 219 5.00 14.93 -12.81
N SER A 220 4.11 15.78 -13.32
CA SER A 220 4.28 17.24 -13.38
C SER A 220 4.01 17.95 -12.04
N GLU A 221 3.35 17.29 -11.09
CA GLU A 221 2.99 17.78 -9.76
C GLU A 221 3.93 17.28 -8.65
N TYR A 222 5.09 16.75 -9.02
CA TYR A 222 6.12 16.22 -8.11
C TYR A 222 6.78 17.32 -7.28
N GLN A 223 6.04 17.87 -6.31
CA GLN A 223 6.51 18.96 -5.45
C GLN A 223 6.68 18.55 -3.98
N ASP A 224 6.10 17.41 -3.55
CA ASP A 224 6.13 16.99 -2.15
C ASP A 224 6.45 15.49 -2.00
N PRO A 225 7.55 15.10 -1.31
CA PRO A 225 7.86 13.71 -1.01
C PRO A 225 6.75 12.95 -0.27
N ARG A 226 5.83 13.65 0.42
CA ARG A 226 4.66 13.05 1.06
C ARG A 226 3.68 12.43 0.06
N CYS A 227 3.66 12.88 -1.19
CA CYS A 227 2.88 12.25 -2.26
C CYS A 227 3.37 10.81 -2.57
N LEU A 228 4.58 10.43 -2.11
CA LEU A 228 5.08 9.05 -2.20
C LEU A 228 4.72 8.20 -0.99
N CYS A 229 4.19 8.80 0.07
CA CYS A 229 3.70 8.06 1.22
C CYS A 229 2.37 7.39 0.86
N GLY A 230 2.23 6.12 1.26
CA GLY A 230 1.01 5.35 1.13
C GLY A 230 1.29 3.89 0.82
N TRP A 231 0.29 3.05 1.08
CA TRP A 231 0.39 1.63 0.79
C TRP A 231 0.37 1.39 -0.73
N PRO A 232 1.24 0.54 -1.31
CA PRO A 232 1.23 0.30 -2.75
C PRO A 232 -0.12 -0.25 -3.22
N GLN A 233 -0.69 0.33 -4.29
CA GLN A 233 -1.99 -0.10 -4.84
C GLN A 233 -2.02 -1.60 -5.11
N ASN A 234 -0.99 -2.13 -5.76
CA ASN A 234 -0.85 -3.53 -6.12
C ASN A 234 -0.76 -4.49 -4.91
N MET A 235 -0.63 -3.97 -3.69
CA MET A 235 -0.57 -4.74 -2.45
C MET A 235 -1.81 -4.55 -1.57
N MET A 236 -2.87 -3.89 -2.05
CA MET A 236 -4.07 -3.62 -1.27
C MET A 236 -4.76 -4.90 -0.77
N ILE A 237 -4.75 -5.97 -1.57
CA ILE A 237 -5.36 -7.26 -1.21
C ILE A 237 -4.27 -8.29 -0.86
N PRO A 238 -4.44 -9.09 0.21
CA PRO A 238 -3.53 -10.18 0.55
C PRO A 238 -3.38 -11.22 -0.57
N ASN A 239 -2.24 -11.90 -0.65
CA ASN A 239 -1.90 -12.84 -1.74
C ASN A 239 -2.84 -14.06 -1.94
N GLY A 240 -3.73 -14.40 -1.00
CA GLY A 240 -4.63 -15.54 -1.16
C GLY A 240 -3.96 -16.91 -1.39
N THR A 241 -4.72 -17.86 -1.94
CA THR A 241 -4.26 -19.20 -2.36
C THR A 241 -4.98 -19.63 -3.63
N GLU A 242 -4.45 -20.61 -4.36
CA GLU A 242 -5.07 -21.12 -5.60
C GLU A 242 -6.48 -21.71 -5.37
N LEU A 243 -6.73 -22.30 -4.20
CA LEU A 243 -8.05 -22.83 -3.81
C LEU A 243 -9.00 -21.74 -3.27
N GLY A 244 -8.53 -20.51 -3.14
CA GLY A 244 -9.25 -19.43 -2.51
C GLY A 244 -9.10 -19.43 -0.99
N THR A 245 -8.72 -18.29 -0.42
CA THR A 245 -8.70 -18.09 1.04
C THR A 245 -9.95 -17.34 1.47
N ASP A 246 -10.67 -17.88 2.46
CA ASP A 246 -11.88 -17.24 3.01
C ASP A 246 -11.54 -15.99 3.84
N TYR A 247 -12.18 -14.88 3.50
CA TYR A 247 -12.10 -13.62 4.21
C TYR A 247 -13.50 -13.12 4.60
N VAL A 248 -13.53 -12.28 5.63
CA VAL A 248 -14.70 -11.51 6.02
C VAL A 248 -14.46 -10.04 5.74
N VAL A 249 -15.44 -9.38 5.13
CA VAL A 249 -15.52 -7.92 5.08
C VAL A 249 -16.25 -7.46 6.34
N PHE A 250 -15.71 -6.46 7.00
CA PHE A 250 -16.36 -5.71 8.06
C PHE A 250 -16.56 -4.28 7.60
N ALA A 251 -17.81 -3.82 7.58
CA ALA A 251 -18.12 -2.43 7.31
C ALA A 251 -18.96 -1.82 8.43
N ILE A 252 -18.64 -0.58 8.77
CA ILE A 252 -19.35 0.22 9.77
C ILE A 252 -19.60 1.63 9.19
N LEU A 253 -20.82 2.14 9.41
CA LEU A 253 -21.14 3.54 9.16
C LEU A 253 -20.98 4.34 10.45
N THR A 254 -20.30 5.47 10.38
CA THR A 254 -20.10 6.34 11.54
C THR A 254 -20.62 7.76 11.28
N ASN A 255 -21.12 8.42 12.32
CA ASN A 255 -21.74 9.75 12.28
C ASN A 255 -20.75 10.92 12.29
N ASP A 256 -19.46 10.63 12.22
CA ASP A 256 -18.41 11.61 12.02
C ASP A 256 -18.24 11.96 10.53
N ILE A 257 -17.51 13.05 10.30
CA ILE A 257 -17.15 13.55 8.99
C ILE A 257 -15.63 13.55 8.94
N ILE A 258 -15.10 12.87 7.92
CA ILE A 258 -13.68 12.91 7.58
C ILE A 258 -13.42 14.03 6.57
N SER A 259 -12.21 14.57 6.56
CA SER A 259 -11.75 15.48 5.51
C SER A 259 -11.03 14.68 4.43
N GLU A 260 -11.66 14.52 3.27
CA GLU A 260 -11.03 13.84 2.13
C GLU A 260 -10.02 14.72 1.43
N ASP A 261 -8.87 14.13 1.10
CA ASP A 261 -7.84 14.70 0.24
C ASP A 261 -7.39 13.61 -0.72
N ASP A 262 -7.86 13.69 -1.96
CA ASP A 262 -7.60 12.68 -3.00
C ASP A 262 -6.15 12.72 -3.50
N THR A 263 -5.35 13.71 -3.08
CA THR A 263 -3.95 13.85 -3.50
C THR A 263 -2.99 13.00 -2.66
N VAL A 264 -3.41 12.53 -1.48
CA VAL A 264 -2.57 11.78 -0.54
C VAL A 264 -3.25 10.53 0.00
N SER A 265 -2.43 9.55 0.43
CA SER A 265 -2.90 8.39 1.18
C SER A 265 -3.28 8.79 2.61
N MET A 266 -4.54 9.15 2.80
CA MET A 266 -5.04 9.64 4.08
C MET A 266 -4.77 8.69 5.25
N SER A 267 -5.05 7.39 5.08
CA SER A 267 -5.10 6.46 6.22
C SER A 267 -3.73 6.29 6.90
N PHE A 268 -2.66 6.13 6.11
CA PHE A 268 -1.30 5.95 6.63
C PHE A 268 -0.48 7.24 6.67
N CYS A 269 -0.79 8.24 5.85
CA CYS A 269 0.03 9.45 5.70
C CYS A 269 -0.63 10.72 6.25
N GLY A 270 -1.90 10.64 6.63
CA GLY A 270 -2.64 11.75 7.21
C GLY A 270 -2.91 12.86 6.19
N ALA A 271 -2.81 14.10 6.66
CA ALA A 271 -3.04 15.29 5.86
C ALA A 271 -1.79 16.19 5.86
N LYS A 272 -1.59 16.93 4.77
CA LYS A 272 -0.50 17.89 4.63
C LYS A 272 -0.69 19.07 5.58
N ASP A 273 0.30 19.29 6.45
CA ASP A 273 0.42 20.44 7.36
C ASP A 273 -0.85 20.68 8.21
N SER A 274 -1.59 19.60 8.48
CA SER A 274 -2.88 19.59 9.16
C SER A 274 -2.97 18.39 10.10
N LYS A 275 -4.01 18.37 10.93
CA LYS A 275 -4.29 17.24 11.83
C LYS A 275 -4.72 16.01 11.02
N TYR A 276 -4.56 14.85 11.62
CA TYR A 276 -5.12 13.62 11.06
C TYR A 276 -6.62 13.82 10.77
N PRO A 277 -7.08 13.58 9.53
CA PRO A 277 -8.39 14.06 9.05
C PRO A 277 -9.57 13.19 9.46
N ASP A 278 -9.35 12.24 10.37
CA ASP A 278 -10.39 11.38 10.94
C ASP A 278 -10.47 11.58 12.46
N PRO A 279 -11.58 12.17 12.97
CA PRO A 279 -11.71 12.52 14.37
C PRO A 279 -11.86 11.30 15.29
N ARG A 280 -12.15 10.11 14.75
CA ARG A 280 -12.19 8.86 15.53
C ARG A 280 -10.80 8.32 15.85
N GLY A 281 -9.78 8.79 15.14
CA GLY A 281 -8.40 8.32 15.26
C GLY A 281 -8.11 7.08 14.42
N MET A 282 -6.82 6.75 14.33
CA MET A 282 -6.33 5.62 13.55
C MET A 282 -6.82 4.28 14.11
N GLY A 283 -7.29 3.38 13.24
CA GLY A 283 -7.68 2.02 13.60
C GLY A 283 -9.10 1.85 14.15
N TYR A 284 -9.89 2.92 14.31
CA TYR A 284 -11.28 2.80 14.76
C TYR A 284 -12.12 1.87 13.87
N PRO A 285 -12.89 0.90 14.42
CA PRO A 285 -13.17 0.66 15.85
C PRO A 285 -12.28 -0.38 16.53
N PHE A 286 -11.25 -0.89 15.85
CA PHE A 286 -10.38 -1.98 16.30
C PHE A 286 -9.14 -1.51 17.08
N ASP A 287 -8.91 -0.20 17.19
CA ASP A 287 -7.85 0.41 18.00
C ASP A 287 -8.01 0.16 19.50
N LYS A 288 -9.17 -0.34 19.96
CA LYS A 288 -9.45 -0.74 21.34
C LYS A 288 -10.06 -2.13 21.40
N VAL A 289 -9.98 -2.73 22.59
CA VAL A 289 -10.61 -4.02 22.85
C VAL A 289 -12.12 -3.90 22.66
N TRP A 290 -12.64 -4.62 21.69
CA TRP A 290 -14.03 -4.58 21.30
C TRP A 290 -14.89 -5.68 21.96
N PHE A 291 -14.33 -6.87 22.20
CA PHE A 291 -15.03 -8.01 22.83
C PHE A 291 -14.35 -8.42 24.14
N ARG A 292 -15.03 -8.18 25.27
CA ARG A 292 -14.68 -8.83 26.55
C ARG A 292 -15.67 -9.92 26.94
N THR A 293 -16.83 -10.01 26.26
CA THR A 293 -17.98 -10.81 26.70
C THR A 293 -18.56 -11.78 25.67
N SER A 294 -18.21 -11.70 24.37
CA SER A 294 -18.59 -12.68 23.35
C SER A 294 -17.35 -13.15 22.59
N SER A 295 -17.18 -14.45 22.41
CA SER A 295 -16.10 -15.01 21.58
C SER A 295 -16.36 -14.84 20.08
N GLU A 296 -17.59 -14.49 19.69
CA GLU A 296 -18.00 -14.44 18.28
C GLU A 296 -18.34 -13.02 17.81
N MET A 297 -17.65 -12.59 16.74
CA MET A 297 -17.82 -11.28 16.12
C MET A 297 -19.28 -11.05 15.64
N ARG A 298 -19.94 -12.10 15.12
CA ARG A 298 -21.33 -12.01 14.65
C ARG A 298 -22.31 -11.66 15.76
N GLU A 299 -22.11 -12.19 16.96
CA GLU A 299 -22.92 -11.87 18.13
C GLU A 299 -22.70 -10.44 18.59
N ALA A 300 -21.43 -9.99 18.58
CA ALA A 300 -21.08 -8.66 19.08
C ALA A 300 -21.66 -7.51 18.26
N ILE A 301 -21.91 -7.73 16.96
CA ILE A 301 -22.55 -6.73 16.10
C ILE A 301 -24.06 -6.90 16.00
N LYS A 302 -24.63 -7.90 16.69
CA LYS A 302 -26.07 -8.16 16.66
C LYS A 302 -26.82 -6.93 17.17
N GLY A 303 -27.74 -6.43 16.35
CA GLY A 303 -28.51 -5.22 16.64
C GLY A 303 -27.79 -3.89 16.36
N LEU A 304 -26.59 -3.93 15.76
CA LEU A 304 -25.95 -2.74 15.20
C LEU A 304 -26.33 -2.61 13.73
N ASP A 305 -27.44 -1.92 13.45
CA ASP A 305 -27.98 -1.77 12.09
C ASP A 305 -27.07 -0.96 11.12
N HIS A 306 -26.04 -0.30 11.65
CA HIS A 306 -25.03 0.45 10.91
C HIS A 306 -23.75 -0.36 10.68
N VAL A 307 -23.75 -1.66 11.01
CA VAL A 307 -22.62 -2.57 10.87
C VAL A 307 -23.03 -3.80 10.07
N LYS A 308 -22.20 -4.22 9.12
CA LYS A 308 -22.40 -5.47 8.36
C LYS A 308 -21.11 -6.25 8.18
N LEU A 309 -21.31 -7.57 8.14
CA LEU A 309 -20.31 -8.52 7.70
C LEU A 309 -20.77 -9.14 6.39
N SER A 310 -19.82 -9.37 5.49
CA SER A 310 -19.99 -10.28 4.37
C SER A 310 -18.75 -11.16 4.23
N GLU A 311 -18.87 -12.22 3.43
CA GLU A 311 -17.77 -13.15 3.17
C GLU A 311 -17.39 -13.06 1.70
N PHE A 312 -16.11 -13.26 1.42
CA PHE A 312 -15.58 -13.36 0.07
C PHE A 312 -14.32 -14.23 0.09
N LYS A 313 -13.82 -14.58 -1.09
CA LYS A 313 -12.58 -15.33 -1.23
C LYS A 313 -11.54 -14.54 -2.01
N ILE A 314 -10.28 -14.74 -1.64
CA ILE A 314 -9.14 -14.26 -2.42
C ILE A 314 -8.43 -15.45 -3.05
N TYR A 315 -8.39 -15.47 -4.37
CA TYR A 315 -7.72 -16.48 -5.18
C TYR A 315 -6.33 -16.00 -5.58
N ARG A 316 -5.41 -16.94 -5.76
CA ARG A 316 -4.10 -16.68 -6.32
C ARG A 316 -3.95 -17.40 -7.63
N GLU A 317 -3.86 -16.65 -8.71
CA GLU A 317 -3.47 -17.18 -9.99
C GLU A 317 -1.96 -17.39 -10.01
N THR A 318 -1.59 -18.65 -10.14
CA THR A 318 -0.20 -19.04 -10.35
C THR A 318 -0.01 -19.35 -11.83
N GLN A 319 0.47 -18.36 -12.56
CA GLN A 319 1.16 -18.64 -13.82
C GLN A 319 2.64 -18.37 -13.60
N LEU A 320 3.49 -19.31 -14.02
CA LEU A 320 4.90 -19.02 -14.21
C LEU A 320 4.97 -17.84 -15.18
N TYR A 321 5.55 -16.72 -14.75
CA TYR A 321 5.85 -15.64 -15.67
C TYR A 321 6.84 -16.18 -16.71
N GLN A 322 6.35 -16.46 -17.92
CA GLN A 322 7.14 -17.02 -19.03
C GLN A 322 7.86 -15.92 -19.83
N GLY A 323 8.06 -14.72 -19.24
CA GLY A 323 8.30 -13.51 -20.02
C GLY A 323 7.00 -13.00 -20.66
N ARG A 324 7.01 -11.77 -21.21
CA ARG A 324 6.03 -11.43 -22.23
C ARG A 324 6.42 -12.27 -23.45
N ILE A 325 5.72 -13.34 -23.79
CA ILE A 325 6.00 -14.06 -25.06
C ILE A 325 5.59 -13.13 -26.21
N VAL A 326 6.48 -12.22 -26.59
CA VAL A 326 6.33 -11.35 -27.74
C VAL A 326 6.83 -12.16 -28.92
N THR A 327 5.90 -12.63 -29.77
CA THR A 327 6.28 -13.05 -31.10
C THR A 327 6.74 -11.81 -31.85
N VAL A 328 8.05 -11.65 -31.95
CA VAL A 328 8.68 -10.55 -32.67
C VAL A 328 8.17 -10.56 -34.11
N LYS A 329 7.43 -9.52 -34.51
CA LYS A 329 6.97 -9.36 -35.90
C LYS A 329 8.10 -8.72 -36.72
N GLY A 330 8.46 -9.37 -37.83
CA GLY A 330 9.50 -8.89 -38.74
C GLY A 330 10.91 -9.35 -38.35
N ASP A 331 11.93 -8.62 -38.80
CA ASP A 331 13.35 -9.02 -38.71
C ASP A 331 14.09 -8.36 -37.53
N ILE A 332 13.42 -8.25 -36.38
CA ILE A 332 14.00 -7.61 -35.20
C ILE A 332 14.88 -8.64 -34.47
N SER A 333 16.15 -8.65 -34.84
CA SER A 333 17.22 -9.43 -34.22
C SER A 333 18.41 -8.52 -33.87
N TRP A 334 19.38 -9.06 -33.14
CA TRP A 334 20.65 -8.35 -32.91
C TRP A 334 21.32 -8.00 -34.24
N GLU A 335 21.38 -8.97 -35.13
CA GLU A 335 22.11 -8.94 -36.40
C GLU A 335 21.45 -8.02 -37.43
N ASN A 336 20.12 -7.91 -37.42
CA ASN A 336 19.39 -7.19 -38.47
C ASN A 336 18.86 -5.83 -38.04
N THR A 337 18.63 -5.63 -36.74
CA THR A 337 17.97 -4.40 -36.24
C THR A 337 18.72 -3.74 -35.10
N ILE A 338 18.99 -4.47 -34.01
CA ILE A 338 19.35 -3.84 -32.74
C ILE A 338 20.77 -3.28 -32.74
N GLN A 339 21.74 -3.96 -33.35
CA GLN A 339 23.11 -3.44 -33.42
C GLN A 339 23.20 -2.08 -34.13
N TYR A 340 22.28 -1.81 -35.07
CA TYR A 340 22.24 -0.56 -35.85
C TYR A 340 21.57 0.59 -35.10
N PHE A 341 20.99 0.34 -33.92
CA PHE A 341 20.44 1.38 -33.08
C PHE A 341 21.52 2.22 -32.42
N PHE A 342 22.71 1.68 -32.22
CA PHE A 342 23.77 2.35 -31.49
C PHE A 342 24.71 3.06 -32.46
N THR A 343 24.74 4.39 -32.42
CA THR A 343 25.74 5.15 -33.17
C THR A 343 27.12 5.00 -32.51
N GLN A 344 28.19 5.33 -33.25
CA GLN A 344 29.54 5.32 -32.69
C GLN A 344 29.70 6.29 -31.52
N SER A 345 28.93 7.39 -31.51
CA SER A 345 28.86 8.32 -30.39
C SER A 345 28.23 7.66 -29.16
N ASP A 346 27.13 6.93 -29.35
CA ASP A 346 26.44 6.20 -28.27
C ASP A 346 27.37 5.18 -27.62
N ALA A 347 28.05 4.36 -28.43
CA ALA A 347 28.99 3.36 -27.96
C ALA A 347 30.16 3.99 -27.19
N SER A 348 30.73 5.09 -27.70
CA SER A 348 31.83 5.80 -27.04
C SER A 348 31.40 6.39 -25.70
N TYR A 349 30.21 6.99 -25.65
CA TYR A 349 29.63 7.57 -24.45
C TYR A 349 29.36 6.51 -23.37
N MET A 350 28.65 5.44 -23.73
CA MET A 350 28.30 4.37 -22.78
C MET A 350 29.53 3.62 -22.28
N MET A 351 30.55 3.44 -23.12
CA MET A 351 31.81 2.86 -22.70
C MET A 351 32.60 3.78 -21.77
N LYS A 352 32.60 5.09 -22.02
CA LYS A 352 33.33 6.06 -21.20
C LYS A 352 32.69 6.21 -19.82
N GLU A 353 31.41 6.53 -19.76
CA GLU A 353 30.70 6.89 -18.54
C GLU A 353 30.26 5.67 -17.73
N TYR A 354 29.79 4.61 -18.40
CA TYR A 354 29.17 3.46 -17.73
C TYR A 354 29.93 2.14 -17.88
N LYS A 355 31.02 2.12 -18.68
CA LYS A 355 31.79 0.91 -18.99
C LYS A 355 30.93 -0.17 -19.67
N ILE A 356 29.99 0.25 -20.52
CA ILE A 356 29.09 -0.63 -21.29
C ILE A 356 29.48 -0.59 -22.77
N ASP A 357 29.83 -1.74 -23.35
CA ASP A 357 30.19 -1.86 -24.77
C ASP A 357 28.96 -2.16 -25.64
N LEU A 358 28.38 -1.10 -26.23
CA LEU A 358 27.19 -1.24 -27.10
C LEU A 358 27.46 -1.96 -28.42
N THR A 359 28.72 -2.30 -28.75
CA THR A 359 29.06 -3.06 -29.95
C THR A 359 28.96 -4.58 -29.74
N LYS A 360 28.76 -5.03 -28.49
CA LYS A 360 28.68 -6.45 -28.12
C LYS A 360 27.26 -6.84 -27.71
N LYS A 361 26.74 -7.91 -28.33
CA LYS A 361 25.41 -8.47 -28.02
C LYS A 361 25.29 -8.79 -26.53
N GLU A 362 26.33 -9.37 -25.94
CA GLU A 362 26.34 -9.82 -24.54
C GLU A 362 26.22 -8.65 -23.56
N ASP A 363 26.93 -7.56 -23.81
CA ASP A 363 26.87 -6.36 -22.97
C ASP A 363 25.54 -5.64 -23.16
N VAL A 364 25.01 -5.57 -24.39
CA VAL A 364 23.68 -5.00 -24.62
C VAL A 364 22.59 -5.84 -23.95
N ILE A 365 22.65 -7.17 -23.99
CA ILE A 365 21.73 -8.05 -23.25
C ILE A 365 21.87 -7.82 -21.75
N ARG A 366 23.10 -7.78 -21.23
CA ARG A 366 23.36 -7.62 -19.80
C ARG A 366 22.85 -6.29 -19.24
N TYR A 367 23.02 -5.21 -20.00
CA TYR A 367 22.69 -3.85 -19.58
C TYR A 367 21.43 -3.28 -20.26
N ARG A 368 20.67 -4.11 -20.99
CA ARG A 368 19.48 -3.73 -21.77
C ARG A 368 18.52 -2.79 -21.05
N MET A 369 18.35 -2.99 -19.75
CA MET A 369 17.43 -2.22 -18.94
C MET A 369 17.91 -0.83 -18.61
N PHE A 370 19.20 -0.74 -18.32
CA PHE A 370 19.85 0.54 -18.15
C PHE A 370 19.85 1.32 -19.48
N ILE A 371 20.15 0.63 -20.59
CA ILE A 371 20.12 1.20 -21.94
C ILE A 371 18.71 1.72 -22.27
N PHE A 372 17.66 0.91 -22.11
CA PHE A 372 16.28 1.31 -22.37
C PHE A 372 15.88 2.56 -21.57
N GLY A 373 16.25 2.62 -20.29
CA GLY A 373 15.95 3.75 -19.42
C GLY A 373 16.69 5.04 -19.81
N VAL A 374 17.95 4.95 -20.24
CA VAL A 374 18.72 6.08 -20.77
C VAL A 374 18.09 6.60 -22.07
N GLU A 375 17.72 5.70 -22.99
CA GLU A 375 17.26 6.08 -24.34
C GLU A 375 15.81 6.59 -24.36
N ASN A 376 14.94 6.11 -23.46
CA ASN A 376 13.57 6.63 -23.29
C ASN A 376 13.54 7.91 -22.41
N GLY A 377 14.62 8.18 -21.68
CA GLY A 377 14.80 9.33 -20.81
C GLY A 377 14.12 9.22 -19.45
N THR A 378 13.93 7.99 -18.95
CA THR A 378 13.49 7.71 -17.56
C THR A 378 14.67 7.72 -16.58
N ILE A 379 15.89 7.47 -17.05
CA ILE A 379 17.12 7.65 -16.27
C ILE A 379 17.69 9.05 -16.55
N PRO A 380 17.78 9.93 -15.54
CA PRO A 380 18.50 11.19 -15.68
C PRO A 380 19.98 10.90 -15.98
N VAL A 381 20.46 11.39 -17.10
CA VAL A 381 21.88 11.37 -17.42
C VAL A 381 22.55 12.46 -16.58
N ASP A 382 23.39 12.07 -15.61
CA ASP A 382 23.96 12.98 -14.61
C ASP A 382 24.62 14.23 -15.22
N GLY A 383 23.94 15.37 -15.08
CA GLY A 383 24.41 16.63 -14.48
C GLY A 383 25.64 17.38 -14.98
N ASN A 384 26.55 16.81 -15.79
CA ASN A 384 27.82 17.48 -16.14
C ASN A 384 28.24 17.41 -17.61
N THR A 385 27.45 16.76 -18.47
CA THR A 385 27.68 16.81 -19.92
C THR A 385 26.74 17.81 -20.56
N LYS A 386 27.29 18.90 -21.12
CA LYS A 386 26.56 19.89 -21.95
C LYS A 386 25.94 19.30 -23.22
N GLU A 387 26.09 18.01 -23.47
CA GLU A 387 25.54 17.30 -24.62
C GLU A 387 24.23 16.62 -24.22
N LYS A 388 23.10 17.24 -24.59
CA LYS A 388 21.81 16.55 -24.58
C LYS A 388 21.82 15.49 -25.68
N LYS A 389 21.90 14.21 -25.30
CA LYS A 389 21.62 13.11 -26.23
C LYS A 389 20.15 13.18 -26.66
N SER A 390 19.87 13.09 -27.96
CA SER A 390 18.49 13.03 -28.45
C SER A 390 17.88 11.68 -28.07
N LYS A 391 16.67 11.69 -27.50
CA LYS A 391 15.89 10.47 -27.23
C LYS A 391 15.73 9.65 -28.51
N TRP A 392 15.66 8.33 -28.36
CA TRP A 392 15.26 7.47 -29.47
C TRP A 392 13.83 7.80 -29.91
N SER A 393 13.52 7.54 -31.18
CA SER A 393 12.14 7.61 -31.66
C SER A 393 11.28 6.53 -31.00
N ASP A 394 9.98 6.78 -30.89
CA ASP A 394 9.02 5.82 -30.31
C ASP A 394 9.07 4.45 -31.01
N ASP A 395 9.28 4.43 -32.33
CA ASP A 395 9.47 3.19 -33.12
C ASP A 395 10.71 2.39 -32.68
N LYS A 396 11.82 3.09 -32.40
CA LYS A 396 13.08 2.48 -32.00
C LYS A 396 13.01 1.96 -30.56
N ILE A 397 12.34 2.72 -29.68
CA ILE A 397 11.98 2.29 -28.32
C ILE A 397 11.14 1.01 -28.38
N ALA A 398 10.07 1.01 -29.15
CA ALA A 398 9.15 -0.13 -29.26
C ALA A 398 9.84 -1.39 -29.82
N LYS A 399 10.72 -1.25 -30.82
CA LYS A 399 11.50 -2.38 -31.36
C LYS A 399 12.51 -2.94 -30.37
N PHE A 400 13.19 -2.08 -29.61
CA PHE A 400 14.12 -2.52 -28.57
C PHE A 400 13.39 -3.19 -27.41
N GLU A 401 12.23 -2.66 -26.99
CA GLU A 401 11.36 -3.29 -26.00
C GLU A 401 10.87 -4.66 -26.48
N ALA A 402 10.40 -4.78 -27.73
CA ALA A 402 9.96 -6.06 -28.29
C ALA A 402 11.08 -7.11 -28.34
N TRP A 403 12.32 -6.70 -28.61
CA TRP A 403 13.49 -7.60 -28.59
C TRP A 403 13.87 -8.03 -27.16
N ILE A 404 13.73 -7.13 -26.17
CA ILE A 404 13.92 -7.44 -24.74
C ILE A 404 12.86 -8.44 -24.26
N ASP A 405 11.61 -8.20 -24.62
CA ASP A 405 10.48 -8.99 -24.16
C ASP A 405 10.48 -10.41 -24.74
N ALA A 406 10.99 -10.60 -25.96
CA ALA A 406 11.10 -11.91 -26.61
C ALA A 406 12.23 -12.82 -26.07
N ASP A 407 12.81 -12.48 -24.91
CA ASP A 407 13.82 -13.27 -24.19
C ASP A 407 15.10 -13.59 -24.99
N PHE A 408 15.47 -12.68 -25.92
CA PHE A 408 16.73 -12.70 -26.70
C PHE A 408 17.00 -13.99 -27.49
N PRO A 409 16.30 -14.24 -28.61
CA PRO A 409 16.65 -15.35 -29.50
C PRO A 409 18.07 -15.26 -30.08
#